data_AF-A0A536EYA1-F1
#
_entry.id   AF-A0A536EYA1-F1
#
_cell.length_a   1.000
_cell.length_b   1.000
_cell.length_c   1.000
_cell.angle_alpha   90.00
_cell.angle_beta   90.00
_cell.angle_gamma   90.00
#
_symmetry.space_group_name_H-M   'P 1'
#
loop_
_entity.id
_entity.type
_entity.pdbx_description
1 polymer ?
#
loop_
_entity_poly.entity_id
_entity_poly.type
_entity_poly.pdbx_seq_one_letter_code
_entity_poly.pdbx_strand_id
1 'polypeptide(L)'
;MARPSVYEFAGGEPAFLALAHAVTERCIADPELNHAFSQGMSPRHDENLAAYLAEVFGGPKTYSGSLGGHSGMLAIHAGHGTPAEWGDRFAACFIQALDDAELPEDEEFRGLLREYIHWATREVNRYGPVGAQVEPDRPMPRWSWQGLESEER
;
A
#
# COMPACT_ATOMS: atom_id res chain seq x y z
N MET A 1 -17.50 -21.55 10.81
CA MET A 1 -16.44 -20.61 11.25
C MET A 1 -16.46 -19.43 10.30
N ALA A 2 -16.25 -18.21 10.78
CA ALA A 2 -16.14 -17.05 9.90
C ALA A 2 -14.86 -17.14 9.05
N ARG A 3 -14.90 -16.62 7.82
CA ARG A 3 -13.72 -16.53 6.94
C ARG A 3 -12.65 -15.65 7.63
N PRO A 4 -11.36 -16.03 7.63
CA PRO A 4 -10.30 -15.16 8.16
C PRO A 4 -10.25 -13.85 7.38
N SER A 5 -9.72 -12.79 7.99
CA SER A 5 -9.37 -11.56 7.27
C SER A 5 -8.34 -11.83 6.17
N VAL A 6 -8.19 -10.88 5.24
CA VAL A 6 -7.17 -10.95 4.18
C VAL A 6 -5.78 -10.94 4.80
N TYR A 7 -5.59 -10.15 5.87
CA TYR A 7 -4.36 -10.12 6.66
C TYR A 7 -3.99 -11.49 7.26
N GLU A 8 -4.95 -12.16 7.93
CA GLU A 8 -4.72 -13.47 8.53
C GLU A 8 -4.48 -14.55 7.47
N PHE A 9 -5.22 -14.51 6.35
CA PHE A 9 -5.04 -15.44 5.25
C PHE A 9 -3.66 -15.32 4.59
N ALA A 10 -3.13 -14.11 4.47
CA ALA A 10 -1.80 -13.86 3.91
C ALA A 10 -0.67 -14.43 4.77
N GLY A 11 -0.90 -14.68 6.07
CA GLY A 11 0.13 -15.10 7.03
C GLY A 11 0.48 -14.03 8.07
N GLY A 12 -0.29 -12.93 8.14
CA GLY A 12 -0.13 -11.88 9.13
C GLY A 12 1.10 -11.00 8.93
N GLU A 13 1.61 -10.42 10.02
CA GLU A 13 2.69 -9.43 10.01
C GLU A 13 3.96 -9.87 9.25
N PRO A 14 4.48 -11.11 9.42
CA PRO A 14 5.66 -11.55 8.67
C PRO A 14 5.45 -11.50 7.15
N ALA A 15 4.25 -11.85 6.68
CA ALA A 15 3.93 -11.85 5.25
C ALA A 15 3.86 -10.42 4.68
N PHE A 16 3.29 -9.47 5.41
CA PHE A 16 3.27 -8.07 4.99
C PHE A 16 4.63 -7.39 5.07
N LEU A 17 5.49 -7.79 6.01
CA LEU A 17 6.87 -7.32 6.06
C LEU A 17 7.68 -7.84 4.87
N ALA A 18 7.54 -9.13 4.53
CA ALA A 18 8.16 -9.71 3.35
C ALA A 18 7.67 -9.03 2.06
N LEU A 19 6.36 -8.78 1.95
CA LEU A 19 5.79 -8.03 0.83
C LEU A 19 6.36 -6.62 0.74
N ALA A 20 6.37 -5.86 1.83
CA ALA A 20 6.90 -4.50 1.84
C ALA A 20 8.36 -4.46 1.37
N HIS A 21 9.19 -5.39 1.87
CA HIS A 21 10.58 -5.50 1.45
C HIS A 21 10.72 -5.79 -0.05
N ALA A 22 9.98 -6.78 -0.58
CA ALA A 22 10.01 -7.14 -1.99
C ALA A 22 9.50 -5.99 -2.90
N VAL A 23 8.48 -5.24 -2.46
CA VAL A 23 8.01 -4.03 -3.17
C VAL A 23 9.13 -3.00 -3.24
N THR A 24 9.78 -2.71 -2.11
CA THR A 24 10.87 -1.73 -2.04
C THR A 24 12.03 -2.13 -2.95
N GLU A 25 12.47 -3.39 -2.91
CA GLU A 25 13.56 -3.88 -3.78
C GLU A 25 13.22 -3.72 -5.27
N ARG A 26 11.99 -4.05 -5.68
CA ARG A 26 11.54 -3.87 -7.06
C ARG A 26 11.47 -2.40 -7.47
N CYS A 27 10.96 -1.53 -6.61
CA CYS A 27 10.90 -0.09 -6.88
C CYS A 27 12.30 0.55 -6.98
N ILE A 28 13.27 0.08 -6.19
CA ILE A 28 14.68 0.50 -6.29
C ILE A 28 15.30 0.00 -7.61
N ALA A 29 14.93 -1.19 -8.08
CA ALA A 29 15.41 -1.73 -9.35
C ALA A 29 14.74 -1.10 -10.59
N ASP A 30 13.58 -0.46 -10.45
CA ASP A 30 12.89 0.20 -11.56
C ASP A 30 13.59 1.52 -11.96
N PRO A 31 13.89 1.74 -13.25
CA PRO A 31 14.69 2.88 -13.71
C PRO A 31 14.03 4.25 -13.52
N GLU A 32 12.69 4.33 -13.39
CA GLU A 32 12.00 5.60 -13.14
C GLU A 32 11.66 5.77 -11.66
N LEU A 33 11.20 4.71 -10.99
CA LEU A 33 10.79 4.80 -9.58
C LEU A 33 11.97 4.93 -8.62
N ASN A 34 13.15 4.39 -8.97
CA ASN A 34 14.28 4.32 -8.04
C ASN A 34 14.59 5.65 -7.35
N HIS A 35 14.41 6.80 -8.02
CA HIS A 35 14.79 8.08 -7.47
C HIS A 35 13.99 8.41 -6.21
N ALA A 36 12.68 8.14 -6.24
CA ALA A 36 11.79 8.32 -5.10
C ALA A 36 12.04 7.33 -3.96
N PHE A 37 12.57 6.13 -4.28
CA PHE A 37 12.87 5.09 -3.31
C PHE A 37 14.35 5.05 -2.87
N SER A 38 15.23 5.83 -3.48
CA SER A 38 16.66 5.83 -3.15
C SER A 38 17.09 7.02 -2.31
N GLN A 39 16.22 8.01 -2.11
CA GLN A 39 16.54 9.25 -1.40
C GLN A 39 15.44 9.56 -0.38
N GLY A 40 15.83 9.91 0.84
CA GLY A 40 14.91 10.46 1.84
C GLY A 40 13.90 9.46 2.43
N MET A 41 14.00 8.16 2.14
CA MET A 41 13.18 7.16 2.81
C MET A 41 13.50 7.10 4.31
N SER A 42 12.46 6.89 5.11
CA SER A 42 12.62 6.50 6.51
C SER A 42 13.53 5.27 6.61
N PRO A 43 14.44 5.17 7.61
CA PRO A 43 15.15 3.93 7.90
C PRO A 43 14.24 2.74 8.21
N ARG A 44 12.96 3.02 8.50
CA ARG A 44 11.91 2.03 8.78
C ARG A 44 10.83 1.98 7.69
N HIS A 45 11.22 2.25 6.43
CA HIS A 45 10.26 2.36 5.33
C HIS A 45 9.45 1.06 5.18
N ASP A 46 10.12 -0.09 5.15
CA ASP A 46 9.48 -1.39 4.97
C ASP A 46 8.50 -1.70 6.11
N GLU A 47 8.87 -1.43 7.37
CA GLU A 47 7.96 -1.64 8.50
C GLU A 47 6.76 -0.70 8.47
N ASN A 48 6.95 0.55 8.04
CA ASN A 48 5.87 1.51 7.90
C ASN A 48 4.90 1.09 6.77
N LEU A 49 5.42 0.64 5.63
CA LEU A 49 4.62 0.15 4.51
C LEU A 49 3.86 -1.13 4.91
N ALA A 50 4.54 -2.07 5.56
CA ALA A 50 3.93 -3.29 6.06
C ALA A 50 2.80 -3.00 7.06
N ALA A 51 3.01 -2.08 8.01
CA ALA A 51 1.99 -1.68 8.96
C ALA A 51 0.78 -1.03 8.28
N TYR A 52 0.99 -0.20 7.26
CA TYR A 52 -0.09 0.40 6.49
C TYR A 52 -0.93 -0.68 5.78
N LEU A 53 -0.28 -1.55 5.00
CA LEU A 53 -0.95 -2.61 4.25
C LEU A 53 -1.67 -3.59 5.19
N ALA A 54 -1.02 -4.00 6.28
CA ALA A 54 -1.63 -4.88 7.27
C ALA A 54 -2.93 -4.29 7.81
N GLU A 55 -2.93 -3.01 8.20
CA GLU A 55 -4.14 -2.35 8.71
C GLU A 55 -5.25 -2.25 7.65
N VAL A 56 -4.90 -1.97 6.38
CA VAL A 56 -5.86 -1.95 5.27
C VAL A 56 -6.59 -3.27 5.10
N PHE A 57 -5.88 -4.39 5.27
CA PHE A 57 -6.40 -5.74 5.05
C PHE A 57 -6.95 -6.43 6.31
N GLY A 58 -7.22 -5.66 7.37
CA GLY A 58 -7.88 -6.13 8.59
C GLY A 58 -6.94 -6.52 9.73
N GLY A 59 -5.66 -6.18 9.63
CA GLY A 59 -4.65 -6.33 10.68
C GLY A 59 -4.72 -5.26 11.78
N PRO A 60 -3.73 -5.23 12.69
CA PRO A 60 -3.69 -4.28 13.81
C PRO A 60 -3.63 -2.81 13.37
N LYS A 61 -4.18 -1.90 14.19
CA LYS A 61 -4.20 -0.44 13.95
C LYS A 61 -2.86 0.27 14.23
N THR A 62 -1.77 -0.33 13.81
CA THR A 62 -0.41 0.16 14.10
C THR A 62 -0.09 1.43 13.32
N TYR A 63 -0.49 1.51 12.05
CA TYR A 63 -0.15 2.65 11.22
C TYR A 63 -0.95 3.89 11.60
N SER A 64 -2.28 3.78 11.71
CA SER A 64 -3.12 4.90 12.13
C SER A 64 -2.84 5.35 13.55
N GLY A 65 -2.48 4.42 14.45
CA GLY A 65 -2.17 4.73 15.84
C GLY A 65 -0.84 5.44 16.08
N SER A 66 0.11 5.40 15.13
CA SER A 66 1.48 5.91 15.36
C SER A 66 2.13 6.65 14.20
N LEU A 67 1.56 6.59 12.99
CA LEU A 67 2.18 7.07 11.74
C LEU A 67 1.25 8.02 10.96
N GLY A 68 0.30 8.66 11.65
CA GLY A 68 -0.55 9.71 11.07
C GLY A 68 -1.70 9.21 10.19
N GLY A 69 -1.91 7.89 10.11
CA GLY A 69 -3.01 7.29 9.39
C GLY A 69 -3.04 7.62 7.91
N HIS A 70 -4.20 7.46 7.29
CA HIS A 70 -4.33 7.58 5.85
C HIS A 70 -3.95 8.96 5.32
N SER A 71 -4.34 10.04 6.00
CA SER A 71 -3.90 11.40 5.66
C SER A 71 -2.38 11.54 5.73
N GLY A 72 -1.73 10.95 6.74
CA GLY A 72 -0.26 10.94 6.84
C GLY A 72 0.39 10.25 5.64
N MET A 73 -0.11 9.08 5.26
CA MET A 73 0.34 8.35 4.07
C MET A 73 0.20 9.20 2.80
N LEU A 74 -0.97 9.80 2.57
CA LEU A 74 -1.21 10.65 1.41
C LEU A 74 -0.29 11.88 1.40
N ALA A 75 -0.05 12.49 2.57
CA ALA A 75 0.80 13.67 2.69
C ALA A 75 2.26 13.37 2.32
N ILE A 76 2.75 12.15 2.59
CA ILE A 76 4.07 11.69 2.15
C ILE A 76 4.18 11.64 0.62
N HIS A 77 3.08 11.46 -0.10
CA HIS A 77 3.09 11.35 -1.56
C HIS A 77 2.65 12.64 -2.29
N ALA A 78 1.96 13.53 -1.60
CA ALA A 78 1.33 14.70 -2.18
C ALA A 78 2.31 15.77 -2.67
N GLY A 79 1.92 16.53 -3.70
CA GLY A 79 2.58 17.78 -4.07
C GLY A 79 3.90 17.65 -4.83
N HIS A 80 4.36 16.43 -5.11
CA HIS A 80 5.65 16.18 -5.77
C HIS A 80 5.63 16.39 -7.29
N GLY A 81 4.45 16.55 -7.90
CA GLY A 81 4.32 16.68 -9.36
C GLY A 81 4.76 15.42 -10.10
N THR A 82 4.68 14.25 -9.47
CA THR A 82 5.11 12.98 -10.07
C THR A 82 4.25 12.63 -11.28
N PRO A 83 4.84 12.04 -12.33
CA PRO A 83 4.09 11.59 -13.50
C PRO A 83 3.06 10.51 -13.12
N ALA A 84 1.86 10.55 -13.72
CA ALA A 84 0.78 9.65 -13.36
C ALA A 84 1.11 8.18 -13.67
N GLU A 85 1.92 7.92 -14.69
CA GLU A 85 2.39 6.60 -15.10
C GLU A 85 3.26 5.91 -14.04
N TRP A 86 3.82 6.66 -13.08
CA TRP A 86 4.53 6.05 -11.95
C TRP A 86 3.59 5.17 -11.11
N GLY A 87 2.30 5.50 -11.06
CA GLY A 87 1.30 4.66 -10.42
C GLY A 87 1.17 3.28 -11.07
N ASP A 88 1.24 3.20 -12.41
CA ASP A 88 1.18 1.92 -13.13
C ASP A 88 2.47 1.11 -12.92
N ARG A 89 3.63 1.79 -12.89
CA ARG A 89 4.93 1.14 -12.59
C ARG A 89 4.96 0.59 -11.17
N PHE A 90 4.45 1.35 -10.20
CA PHE A 90 4.38 0.91 -8.80
C PHE A 90 3.44 -0.28 -8.65
N ALA A 91 2.26 -0.24 -9.30
CA ALA A 91 1.35 -1.37 -9.32
C ALA A 91 2.01 -2.63 -9.91
N ALA A 92 2.77 -2.49 -11.01
CA ALA A 92 3.51 -3.60 -11.58
C ALA A 92 4.59 -4.17 -10.64
N CYS A 93 5.32 -3.32 -9.91
CA CYS A 93 6.27 -3.76 -8.89
C CYS A 93 5.57 -4.51 -7.76
N PHE A 94 4.46 -3.97 -7.26
CA PHE A 94 3.66 -4.59 -6.21
C PHE A 94 3.13 -5.97 -6.60
N ILE A 95 2.59 -6.10 -7.81
CA ILE A 95 2.03 -7.36 -8.29
C ILE A 95 3.10 -8.45 -8.39
N GLN A 96 4.29 -8.11 -8.88
CA GLN A 96 5.39 -9.07 -8.96
C GLN A 96 5.98 -9.39 -7.57
N ALA A 97 5.98 -8.41 -6.65
CA ALA A 97 6.43 -8.61 -5.27
C ALA A 97 5.54 -9.60 -4.49
N LEU A 98 4.30 -9.82 -4.92
CA LEU A 98 3.43 -10.85 -4.32
C LEU A 98 4.05 -12.25 -4.43
N ASP A 99 4.75 -12.53 -5.54
CA ASP A 99 5.42 -13.81 -5.78
C ASP A 99 6.75 -13.89 -5.02
N ASP A 100 7.55 -12.81 -5.04
CA ASP A 100 8.83 -12.76 -4.32
C ASP A 100 8.66 -12.91 -2.80
N ALA A 101 7.55 -12.40 -2.26
CA ALA A 101 7.19 -12.53 -0.85
C ALA A 101 6.52 -13.88 -0.52
N GLU A 102 6.43 -14.79 -1.48
CA GLU A 102 5.85 -16.13 -1.34
C GLU A 102 4.41 -16.11 -0.78
N LEU A 103 3.63 -15.08 -1.12
CA LEU A 103 2.24 -14.98 -0.67
C LEU A 103 1.37 -16.08 -1.31
N PRO A 104 0.23 -16.47 -0.69
CA PRO A 104 -0.65 -17.50 -1.24
C PRO A 104 -1.04 -17.25 -2.70
N GLU A 105 -0.94 -18.25 -3.56
CA GLU A 105 -1.27 -18.17 -5.00
C GLU A 105 -2.79 -18.22 -5.29
N ASP A 106 -3.63 -18.22 -4.25
CA ASP A 106 -5.09 -18.27 -4.39
C ASP A 106 -5.62 -17.14 -5.30
N GLU A 107 -6.44 -17.50 -6.29
CA GLU A 107 -6.85 -16.59 -7.36
C GLU A 107 -7.70 -15.42 -6.84
N GLU A 108 -8.60 -15.68 -5.88
CA GLU A 108 -9.43 -14.63 -5.26
C GLU A 108 -8.55 -13.66 -4.47
N PHE A 109 -7.61 -14.18 -3.68
CA PHE A 109 -6.66 -13.36 -2.91
C PHE A 109 -5.76 -12.51 -3.81
N ARG A 110 -5.15 -13.11 -4.84
CA ARG A 110 -4.30 -12.39 -5.79
C ARG A 110 -5.09 -11.39 -6.62
N GLY A 111 -6.34 -11.71 -6.96
CA GLY A 111 -7.29 -10.79 -7.60
C GLY A 111 -7.55 -9.56 -6.76
N LEU A 112 -7.88 -9.76 -5.48
CA LEU A 112 -8.15 -8.68 -4.53
C LEU A 112 -6.95 -7.74 -4.35
N LEU A 113 -5.74 -8.27 -4.19
CA LEU A 113 -4.52 -7.46 -4.05
C LEU A 113 -4.21 -6.62 -5.31
N ARG A 114 -4.50 -7.16 -6.50
CA ARG A 114 -4.41 -6.42 -7.77
C ARG A 114 -5.42 -5.26 -7.82
N GLU A 115 -6.66 -5.50 -7.42
CA GLU A 115 -7.68 -4.46 -7.38
C GLU A 115 -7.32 -3.35 -6.39
N TYR A 116 -6.85 -3.73 -5.20
CA TYR A 116 -6.37 -2.81 -4.18
C TYR A 116 -5.29 -1.89 -4.71
N ILE A 117 -4.21 -2.44 -5.30
CA ILE A 117 -3.07 -1.61 -5.66
C ILE A 117 -3.41 -0.63 -6.77
N HIS A 118 -4.24 -1.03 -7.73
CA HIS A 118 -4.73 -0.12 -8.77
C HIS A 118 -5.63 0.98 -8.22
N TRP A 119 -6.44 0.69 -7.18
CA TRP A 119 -7.20 1.72 -6.49
C TRP A 119 -6.28 2.67 -5.71
N ALA A 120 -5.31 2.13 -4.96
CA ALA A 120 -4.39 2.90 -4.12
C ALA A 120 -3.54 3.86 -4.94
N THR A 121 -3.00 3.42 -6.08
CA THR A 121 -2.19 4.30 -6.95
C THR A 121 -3.02 5.40 -7.59
N ARG A 122 -4.27 5.12 -7.97
CA ARG A 122 -5.21 6.17 -8.43
C ARG A 122 -5.51 7.19 -7.33
N GLU A 123 -5.63 6.74 -6.09
CA GLU A 123 -5.89 7.62 -4.96
C GLU A 123 -4.69 8.53 -4.69
N VAL A 124 -3.48 7.97 -4.58
CA VAL A 124 -2.23 8.73 -4.42
C VAL A 124 -2.05 9.74 -5.56
N ASN A 125 -2.29 9.33 -6.81
CA ASN A 125 -2.15 10.20 -7.97
C ASN A 125 -3.07 11.44 -7.94
N ARG A 126 -4.21 11.39 -7.24
CA ARG A 126 -5.08 12.57 -7.07
C ARG A 126 -4.39 13.69 -6.29
N TYR A 127 -3.41 13.34 -5.46
CA TYR A 127 -2.61 14.28 -4.67
C TYR A 127 -1.24 14.59 -5.31
N GLY A 128 -0.95 14.03 -6.49
CA GLY A 128 0.29 14.27 -7.22
C GLY A 128 0.56 15.74 -7.61
N PRO A 129 -0.44 16.55 -8.05
CA PRO A 129 -0.20 17.91 -8.51
C PRO A 129 0.50 18.81 -7.48
N VAL A 130 1.42 19.66 -7.94
CA VAL A 130 2.15 20.60 -7.07
C VAL A 130 1.18 21.50 -6.31
N GLY A 131 1.36 21.58 -4.99
CA GLY A 131 0.50 22.37 -4.10
C GLY A 131 -0.78 21.66 -3.67
N ALA A 132 -0.98 20.38 -4.01
CA ALA A 132 -2.08 19.58 -3.46
C ALA A 132 -2.03 19.56 -1.93
N GLN A 133 -3.20 19.71 -1.31
CA GLN A 133 -3.36 19.61 0.13
C GLN A 133 -4.14 18.35 0.47
N VAL A 134 -3.65 17.61 1.47
CA VAL A 134 -4.33 16.43 1.99
C VAL A 134 -5.21 16.87 3.16
N GLU A 135 -6.47 16.49 3.11
CA GLU A 135 -7.40 16.75 4.20
C GLU A 135 -7.02 15.95 5.44
N PRO A 136 -7.10 16.52 6.65
CA PRO A 136 -6.82 15.79 7.88
C PRO A 136 -7.87 14.70 8.13
N ASP A 137 -7.52 13.74 8.99
CA ASP A 137 -8.43 12.72 9.54
C ASP A 137 -9.18 11.89 8.49
N ARG A 138 -8.59 11.66 7.32
CA ARG A 138 -9.15 10.71 6.35
C ARG A 138 -9.16 9.31 6.96
N PRO A 139 -10.27 8.56 6.84
CA PRO A 139 -10.36 7.23 7.39
C PRO A 139 -9.36 6.29 6.70
N MET A 140 -8.85 5.32 7.45
CA MET A 140 -8.09 4.22 6.86
C MET A 140 -8.98 3.43 5.90
N PRO A 141 -8.56 3.19 4.64
CA PRO A 141 -9.30 2.33 3.75
C PRO A 141 -9.28 0.92 4.31
N ARG A 142 -10.43 0.24 4.23
CA ARG A 142 -10.55 -1.16 4.62
C ARG A 142 -10.88 -1.99 3.40
N TRP A 143 -10.10 -3.03 3.19
CA TRP A 143 -10.31 -3.98 2.11
C TRP A 143 -10.56 -5.36 2.71
N SER A 144 -11.78 -5.86 2.54
CA SER A 144 -12.13 -7.23 2.88
C SER A 144 -12.22 -8.08 1.61
N TRP A 145 -12.61 -9.33 1.76
CA TRP A 145 -12.84 -10.23 0.62
C TRP A 145 -13.90 -9.74 -0.37
N GLN A 146 -14.71 -8.75 0.01
CA GLN A 146 -15.72 -8.14 -0.84
C GLN A 146 -15.19 -6.88 -1.58
N GLY A 147 -13.91 -6.55 -1.44
CA GLY A 147 -13.28 -5.37 -2.00
C GLY A 147 -13.18 -4.21 -0.99
N LEU A 148 -13.07 -3.00 -1.52
CA LEU A 148 -13.07 -1.77 -0.72
C LEU A 148 -14.40 -1.63 0.03
N GLU A 149 -14.33 -1.58 1.34
CA GLU A 149 -15.46 -1.24 2.19
C GLU A 149 -15.61 0.28 2.17
N SER A 150 -16.65 0.77 1.49
CA SER A 150 -17.07 2.16 1.67
C SER A 150 -17.65 2.31 3.07
N GLU A 151 -17.24 3.35 3.80
CA GLU A 151 -18.07 3.84 4.89
C GLU A 151 -19.40 4.30 4.28
N GLU A 152 -20.45 3.47 4.41
CA GLU A 152 -21.81 3.98 4.34
C GLU A 152 -21.95 5.01 5.46
N ARG A 153 -21.90 6.27 5.02
CA ARG A 153 -22.16 7.47 5.80
C ARG A 153 -23.47 7.38 6.59
#